data_AF-A0A6L4AJ16-F1
#
_entry.id   AF-A0A6L4AJ16-F1
#
_cell.length_a   1.000
_cell.length_b   1.000
_cell.length_c   1.000
_cell.angle_alpha   90.00
_cell.angle_beta   90.00
_cell.angle_gamma   90.00
#
_symmetry.space_group_name_H-M   'P 1'
#
loop_
_entity.id
_entity.type
_entity.pdbx_description
1 polymer ?
#
loop_
_entity_poly.entity_id
_entity_poly.type
_entity_poly.pdbx_seq_one_letter_code
_entity_poly.pdbx_strand_id
1 'polypeptide(L)'
;MDLAEAFRNYKAKIVDRWVDYTLSTYQSSSFFKKEGDVFANPVGGTIREALKKLFVLLSRGATTEEMIAPLEQIMKIRSIQEFSPSQAVAPLNAVKHITREILAADKERCHLVADLYDFEFAVDLAVLAAFDIYMQCRERLYQTRIREIKTGSHILTDSACPSASLKNKIVQESIPKVESI
;
A
#
# COMPACT_ATOMS: atom_id res chain seq x y z
N MET A 1 1.94 30.70 15.76
CA MET A 1 1.45 29.52 15.03
C MET A 1 1.91 28.32 15.83
N ASP A 2 1.00 27.47 16.28
CA ASP A 2 1.36 26.23 16.98
C ASP A 2 1.53 25.06 15.97
N LEU A 3 2.02 23.92 16.45
CA LEU A 3 2.23 22.74 15.61
C LEU A 3 0.93 22.23 14.98
N ALA A 4 -0.20 22.31 15.70
CA ALA A 4 -1.50 21.88 15.19
C ALA A 4 -1.96 22.74 14.00
N GLU A 5 -1.73 24.06 14.06
CA GLU A 5 -1.97 24.98 12.96
C GLU A 5 -1.02 24.72 11.79
N ALA A 6 0.23 24.36 12.06
CA ALA A 6 1.19 23.99 11.02
C ALA A 6 0.73 22.73 10.27
N PHE A 7 0.27 21.70 10.99
CA PHE A 7 -0.30 20.52 10.36
C PHE A 7 -1.51 20.84 9.50
N ARG A 8 -2.40 21.76 9.91
CA ARG A 8 -3.53 22.20 9.07
C ARG A 8 -3.06 22.91 7.80
N ASN A 9 -2.12 23.85 7.92
CA ASN A 9 -1.63 24.66 6.81
C ASN A 9 -0.83 23.84 5.79
N TYR A 10 0.01 22.91 6.24
CA TYR A 10 0.83 22.07 5.36
C TYR A 10 0.21 20.72 5.01
N LYS A 11 -1.00 20.41 5.51
CA LYS A 11 -1.67 19.12 5.33
C LYS A 11 -1.61 18.62 3.89
N ALA A 12 -2.07 19.45 2.95
CA ALA A 12 -2.11 19.07 1.53
C ALA A 12 -0.70 18.73 1.02
N LYS A 13 0.27 19.61 1.26
CA LYS A 13 1.67 19.42 0.84
C LYS A 13 2.32 18.16 1.44
N ILE A 14 2.08 17.89 2.72
CA ILE A 14 2.61 16.71 3.41
C ILE A 14 1.96 15.45 2.85
N VAL A 15 0.63 15.41 2.79
CA VAL A 15 -0.11 14.23 2.31
C VAL A 15 0.20 13.95 0.84
N ASP A 16 0.28 14.96 -0.02
CA ASP A 16 0.59 14.78 -1.44
C ASP A 16 1.98 14.19 -1.65
N ARG A 17 2.99 14.69 -0.92
CA ARG A 17 4.35 14.15 -0.97
C ARG A 17 4.42 12.74 -0.38
N TRP A 18 3.62 12.48 0.67
CA TRP A 18 3.54 11.16 1.29
C TRP A 18 2.91 10.14 0.37
N VAL A 19 1.78 10.48 -0.26
CA VAL A 19 1.13 9.67 -1.29
C VAL A 19 2.07 9.40 -2.44
N ASP A 20 2.74 10.44 -2.96
CA ASP A 20 3.67 10.28 -4.09
C ASP A 20 4.81 9.31 -3.74
N TYR A 21 5.40 9.46 -2.54
CA TYR A 21 6.40 8.55 -2.03
C TYR A 21 5.85 7.11 -1.93
N THR A 22 4.69 6.91 -1.31
CA THR A 22 4.07 5.59 -1.15
C THR A 22 3.77 4.94 -2.50
N LEU A 23 3.16 5.67 -3.44
CA LEU A 23 2.81 5.14 -4.76
C LEU A 23 4.04 4.86 -5.63
N SER A 24 5.16 5.56 -5.39
CA SER A 24 6.45 5.26 -6.04
C SER A 24 7.00 3.88 -5.70
N THR A 25 6.60 3.30 -4.56
CA THR A 25 7.10 1.98 -4.13
C THR A 25 6.46 0.81 -4.89
N TYR A 26 5.40 1.05 -5.66
CA TYR A 26 4.73 0.01 -6.44
C TYR A 26 5.39 -0.16 -7.82
N GLN A 27 5.37 -1.39 -8.36
CA GLN A 27 5.89 -1.67 -9.70
C GLN A 27 5.16 -0.83 -10.77
N SER A 28 3.83 -0.73 -10.68
CA SER A 28 2.98 0.08 -11.58
C SER A 28 2.84 1.55 -11.14
N SER A 29 3.89 2.12 -10.53
CA SER A 29 3.85 3.48 -9.94
C SER A 29 3.39 4.57 -10.90
N SER A 30 3.81 4.52 -12.17
CA SER A 30 3.45 5.53 -13.19
C SER A 30 1.95 5.61 -13.45
N PHE A 31 1.26 4.46 -13.47
CA PHE A 31 -0.19 4.38 -13.61
C PHE A 31 -0.89 4.92 -12.36
N PHE A 32 -0.51 4.43 -11.18
CA PHE A 32 -1.17 4.81 -9.92
C PHE A 32 -1.04 6.30 -9.57
N LYS A 33 0.04 6.94 -10.03
CA LYS A 33 0.25 8.38 -9.84
C LYS A 33 -0.58 9.24 -10.79
N LYS A 34 -0.68 8.83 -12.06
CA LYS A 34 -1.31 9.62 -13.14
C LYS A 34 -2.83 9.49 -13.16
N GLU A 35 -3.35 8.28 -12.96
CA GLU A 35 -4.79 8.03 -13.05
C GLU A 35 -5.48 8.52 -11.78
N GLY A 36 -6.35 9.52 -11.93
CA GLY A 36 -7.06 10.16 -10.83
C GLY A 36 -8.44 9.54 -10.56
N ASP A 37 -9.01 8.84 -11.54
CA ASP A 37 -10.30 8.20 -11.39
C ASP A 37 -10.21 6.99 -10.44
N VAL A 38 -11.04 6.97 -9.39
CA VAL A 38 -10.98 5.95 -8.34
C VAL A 38 -11.50 4.59 -8.85
N PHE A 39 -12.38 4.59 -9.86
CA PHE A 39 -12.86 3.34 -10.46
C PHE A 39 -11.80 2.71 -11.35
N ALA A 40 -11.06 3.50 -12.12
CA ALA A 40 -9.94 3.06 -12.93
C ALA A 40 -8.68 2.75 -12.09
N ASN A 41 -8.49 3.44 -10.97
CA ASN A 41 -7.33 3.32 -10.08
C ASN A 41 -7.75 3.16 -8.60
N PRO A 42 -8.36 2.01 -8.24
CA PRO A 42 -8.82 1.77 -6.87
C PRO A 42 -7.66 1.71 -5.86
N VAL A 43 -6.48 1.25 -6.29
CA VAL A 43 -5.27 1.21 -5.44
C VAL A 43 -4.82 2.62 -5.08
N GLY A 44 -4.62 3.48 -6.08
CA GLY A 44 -4.20 4.86 -5.87
C GLY A 44 -5.23 5.66 -5.08
N GLY A 45 -6.52 5.50 -5.40
CA GLY A 45 -7.61 6.13 -4.66
C GLY A 45 -7.65 5.73 -3.18
N THR A 46 -7.56 4.43 -2.90
CA THR A 46 -7.57 3.92 -1.51
C THR A 46 -6.36 4.40 -0.73
N ILE A 47 -5.16 4.38 -1.32
CA ILE A 47 -3.94 4.86 -0.66
C ILE A 47 -4.03 6.36 -0.35
N ARG A 48 -4.51 7.17 -1.28
CA ARG A 48 -4.71 8.62 -1.08
C ARG A 48 -5.64 8.90 0.10
N GLU A 49 -6.80 8.26 0.13
CA GLU A 49 -7.79 8.50 1.18
C GLU A 49 -7.32 7.98 2.54
N ALA A 50 -6.73 6.78 2.58
CA ALA A 50 -6.22 6.19 3.81
C ALA A 50 -5.10 7.02 4.42
N LEU A 51 -4.12 7.47 3.62
CA LEU A 51 -3.02 8.32 4.11
C LEU A 51 -3.50 9.71 4.54
N LYS A 52 -4.45 10.30 3.82
CA LYS A 52 -5.08 11.57 4.22
C LYS A 52 -5.77 11.46 5.57
N LYS A 53 -6.53 10.38 5.81
CA LYS A 53 -7.19 10.10 7.09
C LYS A 53 -6.17 9.83 8.19
N LEU A 54 -5.17 9.00 7.91
CA LEU A 54 -4.12 8.66 8.87
C LEU A 54 -3.31 9.88 9.31
N PHE A 55 -2.97 10.79 8.38
CA PHE A 55 -2.28 12.03 8.74
C PHE A 55 -3.09 12.87 9.74
N VAL A 56 -4.42 12.97 9.54
CA VAL A 56 -5.28 13.71 10.47
C VAL A 56 -5.26 13.08 11.86
N LEU A 57 -5.35 11.75 11.95
CA LEU A 57 -5.29 11.02 13.22
C LEU A 57 -3.95 11.21 13.93
N LEU A 58 -2.84 11.08 13.20
CA LEU A 58 -1.50 11.30 13.73
C LEU A 58 -1.33 12.75 14.21
N SER A 59 -1.80 13.73 13.44
CA SER A 59 -1.65 15.16 13.75
C SER A 59 -2.38 15.61 15.02
N ARG A 60 -3.33 14.81 15.51
CA ARG A 60 -4.10 15.08 16.74
C ARG A 60 -3.75 14.13 17.90
N GLY A 61 -2.75 13.26 17.74
CA GLY A 61 -2.39 12.27 18.75
C GLY A 61 -3.49 11.24 19.02
N ALA A 62 -4.21 10.81 17.98
CA ALA A 62 -5.25 9.78 18.09
C ALA A 62 -4.68 8.45 18.60
N THR A 63 -5.53 7.60 19.20
CA THR A 63 -5.07 6.30 19.69
C THR A 63 -4.83 5.32 18.54
N THR A 64 -4.08 4.26 18.82
CA THR A 64 -3.81 3.19 17.84
C THR A 64 -5.10 2.56 17.31
N GLU A 65 -6.11 2.39 18.15
CA GLU A 65 -7.42 1.83 17.79
C GLU A 65 -8.11 2.67 16.70
N GLU A 66 -8.05 4.00 16.80
CA GLU A 66 -8.62 4.89 15.78
C GLU A 66 -7.88 4.79 14.44
N MET A 67 -6.60 4.42 14.47
CA MET A 67 -5.74 4.28 13.30
C MET A 67 -5.89 2.92 12.59
N ILE A 68 -6.51 1.91 13.23
CA ILE A 68 -6.65 0.56 12.65
C ILE A 68 -7.30 0.60 11.26
N ALA A 69 -8.42 1.31 11.11
CA ALA A 69 -9.17 1.32 9.85
C ALA A 69 -8.34 1.82 8.63
N PRO A 70 -7.71 3.00 8.66
CA PRO A 70 -6.85 3.43 7.55
C PRO A 70 -5.59 2.57 7.39
N LEU A 71 -5.01 2.05 8.48
CA LEU A 71 -3.85 1.15 8.40
C LEU A 71 -4.21 -0.16 7.68
N GLU A 72 -5.35 -0.76 8.00
CA GLU A 72 -5.86 -1.95 7.32
C GLU A 72 -6.05 -1.74 5.82
N GLN A 73 -6.57 -0.59 5.40
CA GLN A 73 -6.76 -0.30 3.98
C GLN A 73 -5.42 -0.33 3.22
N ILE A 74 -4.38 0.26 3.80
CA ILE A 74 -3.03 0.30 3.20
C ILE A 74 -2.41 -1.11 3.23
N MET A 75 -2.46 -1.78 4.38
CA MET A 75 -1.78 -3.07 4.58
C MET A 75 -2.42 -4.21 3.80
N LYS A 76 -3.75 -4.25 3.64
CA LYS A 76 -4.44 -5.24 2.80
C LYS A 76 -3.96 -5.18 1.36
N ILE A 77 -3.92 -3.98 0.76
CA ILE A 77 -3.42 -3.78 -0.60
C ILE A 77 -1.96 -4.24 -0.69
N ARG A 78 -1.11 -3.75 0.23
CA ARG A 78 0.32 -4.07 0.20
C ARG A 78 0.61 -5.55 0.44
N SER A 79 -0.23 -6.27 1.19
CA SER A 79 -0.08 -7.73 1.41
C SER A 79 -0.31 -8.56 0.15
N ILE A 80 -1.14 -8.08 -0.77
CA ILE A 80 -1.40 -8.73 -2.05
C ILE A 80 -0.27 -8.43 -3.05
N GLN A 81 0.38 -7.28 -2.93
CA GLN A 81 1.47 -6.82 -3.80
C GLN A 81 2.85 -7.39 -3.43
N GLU A 82 2.89 -8.47 -2.66
CA GLU A 82 4.09 -9.25 -2.32
C GLU A 82 5.29 -8.47 -1.73
N PHE A 83 5.04 -7.33 -1.09
CA PHE A 83 6.09 -6.63 -0.35
C PHE A 83 6.65 -7.49 0.79
N SER A 84 7.93 -7.33 1.14
CA SER A 84 8.39 -7.81 2.45
C SER A 84 7.70 -7.03 3.57
N PRO A 85 7.62 -7.56 4.81
CA PRO A 85 7.03 -6.82 5.93
C PRO A 85 7.65 -5.43 6.13
N SER A 86 8.98 -5.32 6.01
CA SER A 86 9.68 -4.04 6.12
C SER A 86 9.31 -3.07 4.98
N GLN A 87 9.22 -3.56 3.74
CA GLN A 87 8.79 -2.77 2.58
C GLN A 87 7.31 -2.34 2.70
N ALA A 88 6.47 -3.15 3.32
CA ALA A 88 5.06 -2.87 3.49
C ALA A 88 4.84 -1.66 4.40
N VAL A 89 5.54 -1.60 5.54
CA VAL A 89 5.37 -0.53 6.54
C VAL A 89 6.26 0.69 6.33
N ALA A 90 7.36 0.57 5.58
CA ALA A 90 8.31 1.65 5.34
C ALA A 90 7.69 3.00 4.95
N PRO A 91 6.65 3.07 4.09
CA PRO A 91 6.03 4.35 3.76
C PRO A 91 5.44 5.09 4.95
N LEU A 92 4.99 4.40 6.00
CA LEU A 92 4.43 5.07 7.17
C LEU A 92 5.49 5.90 7.91
N ASN A 93 6.73 5.40 7.99
CA ASN A 93 7.84 6.13 8.59
C ASN A 93 8.26 7.37 7.79
N ALA A 94 8.06 7.38 6.47
CA ALA A 94 8.49 8.47 5.60
C ALA A 94 7.82 9.81 5.93
N VAL A 95 6.61 9.79 6.51
CA VAL A 95 5.88 11.02 6.88
C VAL A 95 6.64 11.85 7.91
N LYS A 96 7.46 11.23 8.78
CA LYS A 96 8.31 11.93 9.75
C LYS A 96 9.31 12.84 9.03
N HIS A 97 10.06 12.28 8.09
CA HIS A 97 11.03 13.01 7.29
C HIS A 97 10.36 14.08 6.41
N ILE A 98 9.27 13.74 5.74
CA ILE A 98 8.52 14.67 4.88
C ILE A 98 8.06 15.90 5.68
N THR A 99 7.48 15.67 6.86
CA THR A 99 6.97 16.74 7.72
C THR A 99 8.11 17.62 8.22
N ARG A 100 9.19 17.00 8.70
CA ARG A 100 10.39 17.69 9.19
C ARG A 100 11.01 18.58 8.11
N GLU A 101 11.17 18.07 6.89
CA GLU A 101 11.72 18.86 5.77
C GLU A 101 10.81 20.03 5.38
N ILE A 102 9.49 19.83 5.35
CA ILE A 102 8.54 20.89 4.98
C ILE A 102 8.56 22.03 6.01
N LEU A 103 8.61 21.72 7.30
CA LEU A 103 8.69 22.72 8.36
C LEU A 103 10.06 23.40 8.40
N ALA A 104 11.15 22.64 8.24
CA ALA A 104 12.52 23.19 8.23
C ALA A 104 12.76 24.15 7.06
N ALA A 105 12.14 23.90 5.91
CA ALA A 105 12.23 24.78 4.74
C ALA A 105 11.52 26.13 4.93
N ASP A 106 10.62 26.25 5.91
CA ASP A 106 9.90 27.48 6.18
C ASP A 106 10.59 28.28 7.29
N LYS A 107 11.16 29.44 6.94
CA LYS A 107 11.90 30.29 7.88
C LYS A 107 11.07 30.75 9.09
N GLU A 108 9.76 30.90 8.93
CA GLU A 108 8.89 31.33 10.02
C GLU A 108 8.48 30.17 10.93
N ARG A 109 8.51 28.93 10.42
CA ARG A 109 7.97 27.73 11.12
C ARG A 109 9.04 26.68 11.43
N CYS A 110 10.30 26.90 11.08
CA CYS A 110 11.39 25.95 11.31
C CYS A 110 11.61 25.60 12.79
N HIS A 111 11.25 26.50 13.71
CA HIS A 111 11.33 26.25 15.15
C HIS A 111 10.39 25.11 15.60
N LEU A 112 9.25 24.91 14.91
CA LEU A 112 8.28 23.84 15.22
C LEU A 112 8.82 22.43 14.94
N VAL A 113 9.97 22.31 14.27
CA VAL A 113 10.65 21.01 14.08
C VAL A 113 11.05 20.39 15.43
N ALA A 114 11.33 21.22 16.43
CA ALA A 114 11.65 20.75 17.78
C ALA A 114 10.45 20.09 18.47
N ASP A 115 9.23 20.46 18.08
CA ASP A 115 7.99 20.02 18.72
C ASP A 115 7.42 18.73 18.08
N LEU A 116 8.11 18.14 17.10
CA LEU A 116 7.62 16.98 16.35
C LEU A 116 7.64 15.64 17.12
N TYR A 117 8.24 15.58 18.31
CA TYR A 117 8.48 14.33 19.02
C TYR A 117 7.21 13.48 19.20
N ASP A 118 6.13 14.06 19.71
CA ASP A 118 4.88 13.32 19.96
C ASP A 118 4.25 12.79 18.66
N PHE A 119 4.34 13.57 17.57
CA PHE A 119 3.91 13.13 16.25
C PHE A 119 4.77 11.97 15.73
N GLU A 120 6.10 12.07 15.86
CA GLU A 120 7.04 11.02 15.43
C GLU A 120 6.82 9.72 16.22
N PHE A 121 6.58 9.85 17.53
CA PHE A 121 6.25 8.72 18.39
C PHE A 121 4.91 8.07 18.01
N ALA A 122 3.88 8.86 17.70
CA ALA A 122 2.61 8.34 17.20
C ALA A 122 2.76 7.58 15.87
N VAL A 123 3.64 8.05 14.99
CA VAL A 123 3.98 7.33 13.74
C VAL A 123 4.66 5.99 14.05
N ASP A 124 5.57 5.93 15.01
CA ASP A 124 6.23 4.68 15.40
C ASP A 124 5.23 3.65 15.92
N LEU A 125 4.28 4.06 16.76
CA LEU A 125 3.19 3.18 17.21
C LEU A 125 2.30 2.71 16.05
N ALA A 126 1.98 3.61 15.12
CA ALA A 126 1.20 3.26 13.93
C ALA A 126 1.94 2.25 13.03
N VAL A 127 3.27 2.34 12.93
CA VAL A 127 4.11 1.39 12.18
C VAL A 127 4.06 -0.01 12.82
N LEU A 128 4.14 -0.09 14.15
CA LEU A 128 4.03 -1.37 14.87
C LEU A 128 2.66 -2.02 14.63
N ALA A 129 1.58 -1.26 14.78
CA ALA A 129 0.24 -1.75 14.50
C ALA A 129 0.07 -2.17 13.03
N ALA A 130 0.63 -1.41 12.10
CA ALA A 130 0.61 -1.76 10.67
C ALA A 130 1.36 -3.06 10.37
N PHE A 131 2.47 -3.31 11.06
CA PHE A 131 3.22 -4.56 10.92
C PHE A 131 2.36 -5.76 11.32
N ASP A 132 1.69 -5.69 12.48
CA ASP A 132 0.80 -6.76 12.94
C ASP A 132 -0.35 -7.00 11.96
N ILE A 133 -0.99 -5.93 11.50
CA ILE A 133 -2.07 -6.00 10.51
C ILE A 133 -1.57 -6.63 9.20
N TYR A 134 -0.39 -6.24 8.73
CA TYR A 134 0.23 -6.80 7.54
C TYR A 134 0.47 -8.30 7.67
N MET A 135 1.03 -8.73 8.80
CA MET A 135 1.30 -10.14 9.07
C MET A 135 0.02 -10.95 9.15
N GLN A 136 -1.04 -10.44 9.79
CA GLN A 136 -2.36 -11.07 9.79
C GLN A 136 -2.94 -11.22 8.37
N CYS A 137 -2.78 -10.20 7.51
CA CYS A 137 -3.22 -10.28 6.12
C CYS A 137 -2.44 -11.38 5.35
N ARG A 138 -1.11 -11.44 5.50
CA ARG A 138 -0.28 -12.47 4.86
C ARG A 138 -0.61 -13.87 5.36
N GLU A 139 -0.79 -14.04 6.67
CA GLU A 139 -1.21 -15.31 7.25
C GLU A 139 -2.55 -15.76 6.66
N ARG A 140 -3.55 -14.87 6.60
CA ARG A 140 -4.86 -15.19 6.03
C ARG A 140 -4.77 -15.59 4.56
N LEU A 141 -3.94 -14.92 3.76
CA LEU A 141 -3.69 -15.28 2.36
C LEU A 141 -3.12 -16.70 2.26
N TYR A 142 -2.12 -17.04 3.08
CA TYR A 142 -1.53 -18.37 3.09
C TYR A 142 -2.49 -19.46 3.58
N GLN A 143 -3.26 -19.20 4.65
CA GLN A 143 -4.28 -20.12 5.14
C GLN A 143 -5.34 -20.39 4.07
N THR A 144 -5.73 -19.37 3.30
CA THR A 144 -6.66 -19.50 2.17
C THR A 144 -6.06 -20.40 1.10
N ARG A 145 -4.81 -20.14 0.70
CA ARG A 145 -4.11 -20.96 -0.30
C ARG A 145 -3.95 -22.42 0.13
N ILE A 146 -3.60 -22.68 1.39
CA ILE A 146 -3.49 -24.03 1.95
C ILE A 146 -4.85 -24.74 1.89
N ARG A 147 -5.94 -24.03 2.19
CA ARG A 147 -7.31 -24.57 2.12
C ARG A 147 -7.70 -24.93 0.68
N GLU A 148 -7.38 -24.09 -0.29
CA GLU A 148 -7.63 -24.36 -1.71
C GLU A 148 -6.91 -25.63 -2.20
N ILE A 149 -5.67 -25.83 -1.76
CA ILE A 149 -4.89 -27.02 -2.06
C ILE A 149 -5.54 -28.26 -1.42
N LYS A 150 -5.84 -28.20 -0.11
CA LYS A 150 -6.42 -29.33 0.63
C LYS A 150 -7.80 -29.76 0.12
N THR A 151 -8.62 -28.82 -0.34
CA THR A 151 -9.96 -29.10 -0.86
C THR A 151 -9.98 -29.52 -2.33
N GLY A 152 -8.84 -29.44 -3.03
CA GLY A 152 -8.78 -29.64 -4.48
C GLY A 152 -9.36 -28.47 -5.30
N SER A 153 -9.84 -27.39 -4.65
CA SER A 153 -10.41 -26.22 -5.34
C SER A 153 -9.40 -25.52 -6.25
N HIS A 154 -8.11 -25.61 -5.94
CA HIS A 154 -7.04 -25.10 -6.81
C HIS A 154 -7.08 -25.68 -8.23
N ILE A 155 -7.65 -26.88 -8.43
CA ILE A 155 -7.86 -27.45 -9.77
C ILE A 155 -8.79 -26.55 -10.58
N LEU A 156 -9.80 -25.92 -9.98
CA LEU A 156 -10.72 -25.05 -10.71
C LEU A 156 -10.12 -23.68 -11.04
N THR A 157 -9.25 -23.16 -10.18
CA THR A 157 -8.66 -21.83 -10.34
C THR A 157 -7.36 -21.84 -11.14
N ASP A 158 -6.57 -22.91 -11.02
CA ASP A 158 -5.20 -22.98 -11.55
C ASP A 158 -5.06 -23.96 -12.72
N SER A 159 -6.10 -24.75 -13.05
CA SER A 159 -6.04 -25.60 -14.24
C SER A 159 -6.00 -24.76 -15.51
N ALA A 160 -5.23 -25.26 -16.49
CA ALA A 160 -5.19 -24.66 -17.81
C ALA A 160 -6.62 -24.57 -18.37
N CYS A 161 -7.03 -23.35 -18.75
CA CYS A 161 -8.36 -23.10 -19.27
C CYS A 161 -8.67 -24.11 -20.39
N PRO A 162 -9.77 -24.88 -20.33
CA PRO A 162 -10.06 -25.92 -21.32
C PRO A 162 -10.07 -25.38 -22.74
N SER A 163 -10.52 -24.14 -22.95
CA SER A 163 -10.50 -23.44 -24.24
C SER A 163 -9.09 -23.12 -24.75
N ALA A 164 -8.13 -22.84 -23.86
CA ALA A 164 -6.72 -22.66 -24.21
C ALA A 164 -6.05 -24.01 -24.53
N SER A 165 -6.36 -25.06 -23.76
CA SER A 165 -5.91 -26.43 -24.04
C SER A 165 -6.47 -26.98 -25.37
N LEU A 166 -7.71 -26.64 -25.73
CA LEU A 166 -8.31 -26.98 -27.02
C LEU A 166 -7.61 -26.26 -28.19
N LYS A 167 -7.29 -24.97 -28.05
CA LYS A 167 -6.50 -24.23 -29.06
C LYS A 167 -5.13 -24.86 -29.30
N ASN A 168 -4.43 -25.25 -28.23
CA ASN A 168 -3.11 -25.87 -28.36
C ASN A 168 -3.15 -27.26 -29.02
N LYS A 169 -4.22 -28.05 -28.78
CA LYS A 169 -4.43 -29.33 -29.48
C LYS A 169 -4.72 -29.16 -30.98
N ILE A 170 -5.58 -28.20 -31.35
CA ILE A 170 -5.89 -27.91 -32.76
C ILE A 170 -4.64 -27.45 -33.51
N VAL A 171 -3.78 -26.63 -32.88
CA VAL A 171 -2.52 -26.19 -33.47
C VAL A 171 -1.54 -27.37 -33.66
N GLN A 172 -1.42 -28.27 -32.67
CA GLN A 172 -0.54 -29.45 -32.78
C GLN A 172 -0.99 -30.46 -33.84
N GLU A 173 -2.30 -30.64 -34.07
CA GLU A 173 -2.84 -31.53 -35.11
C GLU A 173 -2.75 -30.93 -36.53
N SER A 174 -2.58 -29.61 -36.65
CA SER A 174 -2.47 -28.90 -37.93
C SER A 174 -1.05 -28.81 -38.51
N ILE A 175 -0.03 -29.26 -37.77
CA ILE A 175 1.35 -29.29 -38.24
C ILE A 175 1.58 -30.63 -38.95
N PRO A 176 1.83 -30.66 -40.28
CA PRO A 176 2.11 -31.90 -40.97
C PRO A 176 3.38 -32.54 -40.39
N LYS A 177 3.28 -33.82 -40.00
CA LYS A 177 4.45 -34.63 -39.67
C LYS A 177 5.29 -34.74 -40.94
N VAL A 178 6.41 -34.01 -40.98
CA VAL A 178 7.44 -34.23 -41.98
C VAL A 178 8.06 -35.59 -41.66
N GLU A 179 7.67 -36.62 -42.41
CA GLU A 179 8.40 -37.88 -42.46
C GLU A 179 9.73 -37.61 -43.16
N SER A 180 10.82 -37.69 -42.38
CA SER A 180 12.18 -37.65 -42.89
C SER A 180 12.49 -38.95 -43.64
N ILE A 181 12.73 -38.84 -44.95
CA ILE A 181 13.40 -39.83 -45.80
C ILE A 181 14.90 -39.85 -45.47
#